data_AF-Q2U6Y0-F1
#
_entry.id   AF-Q2U6Y0-F1
#
_cell.length_a   1.000
_cell.length_b   1.000
_cell.length_c   1.000
_cell.angle_alpha   90.00
_cell.angle_beta   90.00
_cell.angle_gamma   90.00
#
_symmetry.space_group_name_H-M   'P 1'
#
loop_
_entity.id
_entity.type
_entity.pdbx_description
1 polymer ?
#
loop_
_entity_poly.entity_id
_entity_poly.type
_entity_poly.pdbx_seq_one_letter_code
_entity_poly.pdbx_strand_id
1 'polypeptide(L)'
;MREYSWPEPVRREDDIVCETAEEYFCGPFFDNNDSRNILGRFLYEDLIPDRKLGDTVSFLEGEEREAFLDLAKGMLLWHPNVRETAGELAGHPFLQPKQTSP
;
A
#
# COMPACT_ATOMS: atom_id res chain seq x y z
N MET A 1 -1.72 -8.62 -10.01
CA MET A 1 -0.67 -7.58 -9.99
C MET A 1 0.59 -8.04 -10.69
N ARG A 2 1.12 -9.23 -10.38
CA ARG A 2 2.26 -9.83 -11.08
C ARG A 2 2.08 -9.89 -12.61
N GLU A 3 0.95 -10.46 -13.03
CA GLU A 3 0.59 -10.61 -14.46
C GLU A 3 -0.24 -9.42 -15.00
N TYR A 4 -0.44 -8.37 -14.20
CA TYR A 4 -1.20 -7.22 -14.68
C TYR A 4 -0.30 -6.40 -15.60
N SER A 5 -0.65 -6.37 -16.89
CA SER A 5 -0.04 -5.47 -17.87
C SER A 5 -0.51 -4.05 -17.60
N TRP A 6 0.44 -3.13 -17.44
CA TRP A 6 0.12 -1.72 -17.31
C TRP A 6 -0.47 -1.18 -18.61
N PRO A 7 -1.39 -0.19 -18.55
CA PRO A 7 -1.95 0.42 -19.76
C PRO A 7 -0.87 1.03 -20.67
N GLU A 8 0.21 1.52 -20.08
CA GLU A 8 1.38 2.03 -20.76
C GLU A 8 2.66 1.39 -20.17
N PRO A 9 3.56 0.83 -21.00
CA PRO A 9 4.84 0.30 -20.53
C PRO A 9 5.72 1.37 -19.88
N VAL A 10 6.48 0.98 -18.85
CA VAL A 10 7.35 1.89 -18.08
C VAL A 10 8.81 1.58 -18.36
N ARG A 11 9.61 2.62 -18.64
CA ARG A 11 11.06 2.50 -18.81
C ARG A 11 11.77 2.61 -17.46
N ARG A 12 12.62 1.64 -17.15
CA ARG A 12 13.45 1.60 -15.93
C ARG A 12 14.78 2.35 -16.13
N GLU A 13 15.49 2.60 -15.04
CA GLU A 13 16.79 3.28 -15.01
C GLU A 13 17.87 2.63 -15.89
N ASP A 14 17.76 1.34 -16.19
CA ASP A 14 18.65 0.58 -17.08
C ASP A 14 18.17 0.54 -18.54
N ASP A 15 17.23 1.42 -18.91
CA ASP A 15 16.63 1.55 -20.24
C ASP A 15 15.78 0.35 -20.70
N ILE A 16 15.46 -0.59 -19.81
CA ILE A 16 14.55 -1.69 -20.09
C ILE A 16 13.10 -1.19 -20.02
N VAL A 17 12.32 -1.49 -21.06
CA VAL A 17 10.88 -1.24 -21.10
C VAL A 17 10.17 -2.43 -20.49
N CYS A 18 9.38 -2.18 -19.45
CA CYS A 18 8.66 -3.17 -18.67
C CYS A 18 7.16 -2.99 -18.87
N GLU A 19 6.45 -4.05 -19.22
CA GLU A 19 4.99 -4.06 -19.38
C GLU A 19 4.28 -4.42 -18.07
N THR A 20 4.98 -5.08 -17.16
CA THR A 20 4.43 -5.53 -15.88
C THR A 20 5.25 -5.05 -14.69
N ALA A 21 4.62 -5.06 -13.51
CA ALA A 21 5.32 -4.79 -12.26
C ALA A 21 6.42 -5.83 -11.98
N GLU A 22 6.24 -7.10 -12.39
CA GLU A 22 7.26 -8.13 -12.17
C GLU A 22 8.55 -7.85 -12.94
N GLU A 23 8.44 -7.44 -14.20
CA GLU A 23 9.58 -7.05 -15.04
C GLU A 23 10.30 -5.83 -14.47
N TYR A 24 9.54 -4.81 -14.06
CA TYR A 24 10.11 -3.56 -13.57
C TYR A 24 10.86 -3.74 -12.25
N PHE A 25 10.26 -4.44 -11.29
CA PHE A 25 10.82 -4.62 -9.95
C PHE A 25 11.76 -5.83 -9.82
N CYS A 26 12.06 -6.54 -10.92
CA CYS A 26 12.94 -7.71 -10.93
C CYS A 26 12.49 -8.79 -9.93
N GLY A 27 11.24 -9.24 -10.04
CA GLY A 27 10.76 -10.41 -9.30
C GLY A 27 11.61 -11.67 -9.56
N PRO A 28 11.33 -12.80 -8.88
CA PRO A 28 10.09 -13.06 -8.17
C PRO A 28 10.09 -12.56 -6.72
N PHE A 29 8.95 -12.01 -6.29
CA PHE A 29 8.66 -11.74 -4.87
C PHE A 29 7.89 -12.88 -4.21
N PHE A 30 7.23 -13.70 -5.04
CA PHE A 30 6.34 -14.76 -4.62
C PHE A 30 6.74 -16.10 -5.23
N ASP A 31 6.49 -17.20 -4.51
CA ASP A 31 6.68 -18.54 -5.01
C ASP A 31 5.67 -18.91 -6.12
N ASN A 32 6.10 -19.79 -7.01
CA ASN A 32 5.29 -20.31 -8.12
C ASN A 32 4.69 -21.70 -7.81
N ASN A 33 5.04 -22.31 -6.66
CA ASN A 33 4.77 -23.72 -6.38
C ASN A 33 4.97 -24.01 -4.88
N ASP A 34 3.97 -24.52 -4.18
CA ASP A 34 4.15 -25.06 -2.82
C ASP A 34 3.99 -26.58 -2.87
N SER A 35 4.88 -27.29 -2.19
CA SER A 35 4.73 -28.72 -1.86
C SER A 35 3.46 -29.00 -1.02
N ARG A 36 2.75 -27.94 -0.60
CA ARG A 36 1.44 -27.95 0.08
C ARG A 36 0.30 -27.29 -0.73
N ASN A 37 0.51 -26.95 -2.01
CA ASN A 37 -0.52 -26.42 -2.94
C ASN A 37 -1.12 -25.05 -2.52
N ILE A 38 -0.32 -24.17 -1.90
CA ILE A 38 -0.65 -22.76 -1.62
C ILE A 38 0.22 -21.88 -2.53
N LEU A 39 -0.36 -21.26 -3.55
CA LEU A 39 0.34 -20.33 -4.45
C LEU A 39 0.48 -18.95 -3.81
N GLY A 40 1.65 -18.31 -3.97
CA GLY A 40 1.82 -16.87 -3.71
C GLY A 40 2.38 -16.51 -2.33
N ARG A 41 3.21 -17.37 -1.73
CA ARG A 41 3.97 -17.00 -0.52
C ARG A 41 5.12 -16.07 -0.89
N PHE A 42 5.49 -15.16 -0.01
CA PHE A 42 6.69 -14.34 -0.21
C PHE A 42 7.94 -15.22 -0.19
N LEU A 43 8.88 -14.99 -1.11
CA LEU A 43 10.13 -15.76 -1.16
C LEU A 43 11.10 -15.44 -0.01
N TYR A 44 10.97 -14.24 0.55
CA TYR A 44 11.84 -13.73 1.60
C TYR A 44 11.01 -13.27 2.80
N GLU A 45 10.23 -14.17 3.41
CA GLU A 45 9.38 -13.87 4.57
C GLU A 45 10.18 -13.23 5.72
N ASP A 46 11.44 -13.63 5.92
CA ASP A 46 12.33 -13.08 6.96
C ASP A 46 12.69 -11.59 6.77
N LEU A 47 12.52 -11.06 5.55
CA LEU A 47 12.73 -9.63 5.28
C LEU A 47 11.48 -8.78 5.57
N ILE A 48 10.34 -9.40 5.88
CA ILE A 48 9.11 -8.70 6.20
C ILE A 48 9.10 -8.41 7.69
N PRO A 49 9.20 -7.13 8.12
CA PRO A 49 9.20 -6.81 9.53
C PRO A 49 7.83 -7.11 10.14
N ASP A 50 7.83 -7.76 11.30
CA ASP A 50 6.62 -7.95 12.11
C ASP A 50 6.23 -6.64 12.78
N ARG A 51 5.50 -5.79 12.04
CA ARG A 51 5.00 -4.50 12.50
C ARG A 51 3.66 -4.16 11.87
N LYS A 52 2.82 -3.44 12.62
CA LYS A 52 1.55 -2.88 12.13
C LYS A 52 1.76 -1.42 11.73
N LEU A 53 0.88 -0.91 10.86
CA LEU A 53 0.89 0.51 10.48
C LEU A 53 0.87 1.43 11.71
N GLY A 54 0.04 1.09 12.70
CA GLY A 54 -0.06 1.84 13.96
C GLY A 54 1.24 1.94 14.74
N ASP A 55 2.12 0.95 14.63
CA ASP A 55 3.41 0.93 15.34
C ASP A 55 4.42 1.89 14.72
N THR A 56 4.21 2.29 13.46
CA THR A 56 5.09 3.23 12.73
C THR A 56 4.72 4.70 12.91
N VAL A 57 3.55 5.00 13.49
CA VAL A 57 3.07 6.37 13.72
C VAL A 57 3.47 6.82 15.12
N SER A 58 4.73 7.21 15.29
CA SER A 58 5.28 7.65 16.59
C SER A 58 5.15 9.16 16.84
N PHE A 59 4.78 9.94 15.83
CA PHE A 59 4.71 11.41 15.94
C PHE A 59 3.35 11.92 16.40
N LEU A 60 2.31 11.08 16.35
CA LEU A 60 0.96 11.38 16.81
C LEU A 60 0.65 10.50 18.01
N GLU A 61 -0.11 11.06 18.95
CA GLU A 61 -0.54 10.37 20.16
C GLU A 61 -2.06 10.48 20.34
N GLY A 62 -2.62 9.58 21.17
CA GLY A 62 -4.02 9.63 21.57
C GLY A 62 -5.02 9.69 20.40
N GLU A 63 -6.03 10.54 20.54
CA GLU A 63 -7.12 10.68 19.57
C GLU A 63 -6.65 11.12 18.18
N GLU A 64 -5.61 11.93 18.10
CA GLU A 64 -5.07 12.41 16.83
C GLU A 64 -4.42 11.26 16.05
N ARG A 65 -3.72 10.36 16.74
CA ARG A 65 -3.18 9.13 16.14
C ARG A 65 -4.28 8.23 15.63
N GLU A 66 -5.34 8.01 16.41
CA GLU A 66 -6.46 7.16 16.01
C GLU A 66 -7.19 7.74 14.79
N ALA A 67 -7.43 9.06 14.76
CA ALA A 67 -8.04 9.73 13.62
C ALA A 67 -7.16 9.66 12.35
N PHE A 68 -5.83 9.75 12.50
CA PHE A 68 -4.91 9.56 11.37
C PHE A 68 -4.95 8.12 10.83
N LEU A 69 -4.92 7.14 11.73
CA LEU A 69 -4.97 5.73 11.33
C LEU A 69 -6.30 5.37 10.67
N ASP A 70 -7.40 6.02 11.08
CA ASP A 70 -8.70 5.88 10.43
C ASP A 70 -8.66 6.40 8.99
N LEU A 71 -8.14 7.62 8.78
CA LEU A 71 -7.91 8.18 7.44
C LEU A 71 -7.05 7.26 6.56
N ALA A 72 -5.93 6.77 7.12
CA ALA A 72 -4.99 5.94 6.38
C ALA A 72 -5.60 4.59 5.93
N LYS A 73 -6.56 4.03 6.69
CA LYS A 73 -7.28 2.82 6.27
C LYS A 73 -8.05 3.04 4.98
N GLY A 74 -8.71 4.19 4.80
CA GLY A 74 -9.43 4.53 3.56
C GLY A 74 -8.50 4.60 2.35
N MET A 75 -7.25 5.06 2.55
CA MET A 75 -6.22 5.18 1.50
C MET A 75 -5.58 3.83 1.12
N LEU A 76 -5.34 2.96 2.09
CA LEU A 76 -4.48 1.78 1.95
C LEU A 76 -5.25 0.48 1.65
N LEU A 77 -6.52 0.58 1.24
CA LEU A 77 -7.29 -0.59 0.79
C LEU A 77 -6.73 -1.17 -0.51
N TRP A 78 -6.38 -2.46 -0.46
CA TRP A 78 -5.83 -3.19 -1.60
C TRP A 78 -6.77 -3.17 -2.81
N HIS A 79 -8.06 -3.44 -2.60
CA HIS A 79 -9.04 -3.52 -3.67
C HIS A 79 -9.45 -2.10 -4.13
N PRO A 80 -9.14 -1.70 -5.37
CA PRO A 80 -9.29 -0.30 -5.80
C PRO A 80 -10.75 0.17 -5.79
N ASN A 81 -11.72 -0.70 -6.10
CA ASN A 81 -13.14 -0.29 -6.15
C ASN A 81 -13.76 0.01 -4.77
N VAL A 82 -13.09 -0.36 -3.68
CA VAL A 82 -13.54 -0.04 -2.32
C VAL A 82 -12.59 0.94 -1.63
N ARG A 83 -11.51 1.33 -2.29
CA ARG A 83 -10.58 2.34 -1.79
C ARG A 83 -11.23 3.70 -1.97
N GLU A 84 -11.16 4.52 -0.92
CA GLU A 84 -11.74 5.85 -0.97
C GLU A 84 -10.98 6.72 -1.97
N THR A 85 -11.73 7.53 -2.70
CA THR A 85 -11.21 8.53 -3.61
C THR A 85 -10.66 9.73 -2.84
N ALA A 86 -9.81 10.52 -3.49
CA ALA A 86 -9.30 11.76 -2.90
C ALA A 86 -10.42 12.73 -2.46
N GLY A 87 -11.54 12.76 -3.21
CA GLY A 87 -12.69 13.60 -2.88
C GLY A 87 -13.44 13.13 -1.63
N GLU A 88 -13.60 11.82 -1.44
CA GLU A 88 -14.19 11.24 -0.23
C GLU A 88 -13.29 11.47 0.99
N LEU A 89 -11.99 11.22 0.84
CA LEU A 89 -10.99 11.42 1.91
C LEU A 89 -10.88 12.88 2.34
N ALA A 90 -11.07 13.85 1.44
CA ALA A 90 -10.99 15.27 1.75
C ALA A 90 -12.00 15.73 2.83
N GLY A 91 -13.12 15.01 2.99
CA GLY A 91 -14.13 15.25 4.02
C GLY A 91 -13.78 14.66 5.39
N HIS A 92 -12.69 13.91 5.50
CA HIS A 92 -12.35 13.19 6.74
C HIS A 92 -12.03 14.16 7.90
N PRO A 93 -12.52 13.92 9.13
CA PRO A 93 -12.33 14.80 10.29
C PRO A 93 -10.87 15.17 10.56
N PHE A 94 -9.94 14.23 10.36
CA PHE A 94 -8.50 14.47 10.54
C PHE A 94 -7.96 15.61 9.66
N LEU A 95 -8.52 15.83 8.46
CA LEU A 95 -8.10 16.87 7.53
C LEU A 95 -8.86 18.18 7.71
N GLN A 96 -9.90 18.20 8.56
CA GLN A 96 -10.69 19.41 8.77
C GLN A 96 -9.94 20.40 9.67
N PRO A 97 -10.08 21.71 9.43
CA PRO A 97 -9.55 22.72 10.34
C PRO A 97 -10.08 22.50 11.75
N LYS A 98 -9.19 22.42 12.75
CA LYS A 98 -9.60 22.46 14.15
C LYS A 98 -10.26 23.82 14.39
N GLN A 99 -11.50 23.84 14.89
CA GLN A 99 -12.16 25.09 15.26
C GLN A 99 -11.34 25.76 16.35
N THR A 100 -10.60 26.81 16.00
CA THR A 100 -10.01 27.71 16.98
C THR A 100 -11.10 28.66 17.46
N SER A 101 -11.60 28.44 18.66
CA SER A 101 -12.41 29.44 19.37
C SER A 101 -11.63 30.77 19.40
N PRO A 102 -12.27 31.91 19.08
CA PRO A 102 -11.64 33.23 19.20
C PRO A 102 -11.30 33.59 20.64
#